data_AF-A0A6U8RRW1-F1
#
_entry.id   AF-A0A6U8RRW1-F1
#
_cell.length_a   1.000
_cell.length_b   1.000
_cell.length_c   1.000
_cell.angle_alpha   90.00
_cell.angle_beta   90.00
_cell.angle_gamma   90.00
#
_symmetry.space_group_name_H-M   'P 1'
#
loop_
_entity.id
_entity.type
_entity.pdbx_description
1 polymer ?
#
loop_
_entity_poly.entity_id
_entity_poly.type
_entity_poly.pdbx_seq_one_letter_code
_entity_poly.pdbx_strand_id
1 'polypeptide(L)'
;MDHSAMARPALGLAGAEKRLYELNMNQGEISVQRQVMQFRVDYLSDLNTQSMLMAGVAAGMISSIELEAMRPEEDDPEFCFRTVLCFFYILAAVTSLGASIWVLYTSNNLINSALVAQLYGSTLADMQNAESVLELRMLDVRKMYILALVTMLPALLVMVLALIPWYISLPAVLVVGWFLAHAIHADFATAWHLERYSIPPDSERVTLKC
;
A
#
# COMPACT_ATOMS: atom_id res chain seq x y z
N MET A 1 -4.86 -51.12 -54.42
CA MET A 1 -5.41 -49.76 -54.24
C MET A 1 -5.16 -49.38 -52.80
N ASP A 2 -4.06 -48.66 -52.55
CA ASP A 2 -3.61 -48.27 -51.21
C ASP A 2 -4.39 -47.03 -50.73
N HIS A 3 -5.30 -47.23 -49.78
CA HIS A 3 -5.99 -46.14 -49.07
C HIS A 3 -5.23 -45.64 -47.82
N SER A 4 -3.99 -46.08 -47.60
CA SER A 4 -3.22 -45.79 -46.39
C SER A 4 -2.48 -44.43 -46.40
N ALA A 5 -2.52 -43.68 -47.50
CA ALA A 5 -1.77 -42.42 -47.65
C ALA A 5 -2.50 -41.17 -47.12
N MET A 6 -3.81 -41.22 -46.82
CA MET A 6 -4.60 -40.01 -46.49
C MET A 6 -4.82 -39.75 -44.98
N ALA A 7 -4.37 -40.62 -44.08
CA ALA A 7 -4.59 -40.46 -42.64
C ALA A 7 -3.51 -39.61 -41.92
N ARG A 8 -2.40 -39.28 -42.59
CA ARG A 8 -1.25 -38.59 -41.98
C ARG A 8 -1.34 -37.05 -41.89
N PRO A 9 -1.97 -36.30 -42.83
CA PRO A 9 -2.04 -34.85 -42.69
C PRO A 9 -3.04 -34.40 -41.61
N ALA A 10 -4.13 -35.14 -41.41
CA ALA A 10 -5.16 -34.79 -40.42
C ALA A 10 -4.69 -34.93 -38.96
N LEU A 11 -3.84 -35.92 -38.66
CA LEU A 11 -3.23 -36.10 -37.33
C LEU A 11 -2.20 -35.00 -37.01
N GLY A 12 -1.46 -34.56 -38.04
CA GLY A 12 -0.52 -33.45 -37.93
C GLY A 12 -1.22 -32.09 -37.78
N LEU A 13 -2.35 -31.90 -38.48
CA LEU A 13 -3.18 -30.71 -38.37
C LEU A 13 -3.82 -30.58 -36.98
N ALA A 14 -4.40 -31.67 -36.45
CA ALA A 14 -4.98 -31.69 -35.11
C ALA A 14 -3.92 -31.44 -34.01
N GLY A 15 -2.70 -31.95 -34.19
CA GLY A 15 -1.58 -31.65 -33.31
C GLY A 15 -1.09 -30.20 -33.41
N ALA A 16 -1.14 -29.61 -34.61
CA ALA A 16 -0.81 -28.21 -34.83
C ALA A 16 -1.88 -27.25 -34.27
N GLU A 17 -3.16 -27.55 -34.44
CA GLU A 17 -4.28 -26.81 -33.85
C GLU A 17 -4.22 -26.86 -32.32
N LYS A 18 -3.97 -28.03 -31.74
CA LYS A 18 -3.79 -28.15 -30.29
C LYS A 18 -2.64 -27.29 -29.78
N ARG A 19 -1.49 -27.30 -30.46
CA ARG A 19 -0.33 -26.47 -30.09
C ARG A 19 -0.61 -24.98 -30.25
N LEU A 20 -1.33 -24.57 -31.30
CA LEU A 20 -1.74 -23.18 -31.49
C LEU A 20 -2.72 -22.73 -30.40
N TYR A 21 -3.65 -23.59 -30.00
CA TYR A 21 -4.57 -23.33 -28.90
C TYR A 21 -3.82 -23.17 -27.57
N GLU A 22 -2.90 -24.08 -27.25
CA GLU A 22 -2.03 -23.99 -26.06
C GLU A 22 -1.16 -22.71 -26.07
N LEU A 23 -0.61 -22.34 -27.23
CA LEU A 23 0.16 -21.10 -27.38
C LEU A 23 -0.69 -19.85 -27.15
N ASN A 24 -1.91 -19.83 -27.69
CA ASN A 24 -2.83 -18.70 -27.55
C ASN A 24 -3.34 -18.58 -26.10
N MET A 25 -3.57 -19.72 -25.43
CA MET A 25 -3.94 -19.75 -24.01
C MET A 25 -2.79 -19.25 -23.13
N ASN A 26 -1.55 -19.70 -23.36
CA ASN A 26 -0.38 -19.20 -22.65
C ASN A 26 -0.14 -17.69 -22.90
N GLN A 27 -0.36 -17.21 -24.12
CA GLN A 27 -0.30 -15.77 -24.41
C GLN A 27 -1.38 -14.99 -23.66
N GLY A 28 -2.60 -15.54 -23.56
CA GLY A 28 -3.67 -15.00 -22.74
C GLY A 28 -3.25 -14.89 -21.27
N GLU A 29 -2.71 -15.96 -20.69
CA GLU A 29 -2.27 -15.98 -19.29
C GLU A 29 -1.14 -14.98 -19.01
N ILE A 30 -0.15 -14.89 -19.91
CA ILE A 30 0.93 -13.89 -19.82
C ILE A 30 0.37 -12.47 -19.91
N SER A 31 -0.63 -12.23 -20.74
CA SER A 31 -1.26 -10.90 -20.87
C SER A 31 -1.99 -10.48 -19.59
N VAL A 32 -2.69 -11.41 -18.93
CA VAL A 32 -3.36 -11.19 -17.64
C VAL A 32 -2.34 -10.91 -16.55
N GLN A 33 -1.27 -11.72 -16.47
CA GLN A 33 -0.18 -11.52 -15.51
C GLN A 33 0.49 -10.15 -15.68
N ARG A 34 0.72 -9.72 -16.93
CA ARG A 34 1.26 -8.39 -17.20
C ARG A 34 0.32 -7.27 -16.73
N GLN A 35 -1.00 -7.41 -16.93
CA GLN A 35 -1.99 -6.45 -16.42
C GLN A 35 -2.00 -6.37 -14.89
N VAL A 36 -1.96 -7.51 -14.20
CA VAL A 36 -1.89 -7.54 -12.73
C VAL A 36 -0.61 -6.84 -12.24
N MET A 37 0.51 -7.12 -12.90
CA MET A 37 1.79 -6.49 -12.55
C MET A 37 1.79 -4.98 -12.80
N GLN A 38 1.12 -4.51 -13.86
CA GLN A 38 0.91 -3.08 -14.12
C GLN A 38 0.05 -2.43 -13.02
N PHE A 39 -1.07 -3.05 -12.63
CA PHE A 39 -1.90 -2.56 -11.54
C PHE A 39 -1.11 -2.41 -10.23
N ARG A 40 -0.25 -3.38 -9.91
CA ARG A 40 0.61 -3.31 -8.72
C ARG A 40 1.65 -2.19 -8.81
N VAL A 41 2.20 -1.93 -9.99
CA VAL A 41 3.11 -0.79 -10.23
C VAL A 41 2.37 0.54 -10.05
N ASP A 42 1.16 0.66 -10.58
CA ASP A 42 0.34 1.87 -10.43
C ASP A 42 0.00 2.12 -8.95
N TYR A 43 -0.37 1.08 -8.22
CA TYR A 43 -0.60 1.16 -6.78
C TYR A 43 0.65 1.61 -6.00
N LEU A 44 1.82 1.06 -6.34
CA LEU A 44 3.09 1.49 -5.74
C LEU A 44 3.41 2.95 -6.08
N SER A 45 3.07 3.42 -7.28
CA SER A 45 3.27 4.81 -7.72
C SER A 45 2.39 5.79 -6.95
N ASP A 46 1.12 5.42 -6.71
CA ASP A 46 0.21 6.21 -5.88
C ASP A 46 0.70 6.27 -4.42
N LEU A 47 1.10 5.13 -3.83
CA LEU A 47 1.70 5.10 -2.50
C LEU A 47 2.97 5.96 -2.40
N ASN A 48 3.81 5.95 -3.44
CA ASN A 48 5.01 6.77 -3.52
C ASN A 48 4.65 8.27 -3.50
N THR A 49 3.63 8.67 -4.25
CA THR A 49 3.14 10.06 -4.28
C THR A 49 2.60 10.50 -2.92
N GLN A 50 1.76 9.67 -2.30
CA GLN A 50 1.21 9.95 -0.97
C GLN A 50 2.32 10.02 0.09
N SER A 51 3.30 9.13 0.02
CA SER A 51 4.45 9.13 0.94
C SER A 51 5.34 10.36 0.73
N MET A 52 5.45 10.87 -0.49
CA MET A 52 6.19 12.09 -0.78
C MET A 52 5.50 13.30 -0.14
N LEU A 53 4.17 13.37 -0.22
CA LEU A 53 3.39 14.39 0.46
C LEU A 53 3.57 14.30 1.98
N MET A 54 3.52 13.10 2.57
CA MET A 54 3.76 12.89 4.01
C MET A 54 5.17 13.30 4.42
N ALA A 55 6.19 12.94 3.64
CA ALA A 55 7.56 13.38 3.88
C ALA A 55 7.67 14.91 3.83
N GLY A 56 7.00 15.55 2.88
CA GLY A 56 6.93 17.01 2.77
C GLY A 56 6.28 17.66 4.00
N VAL A 57 5.16 17.13 4.47
CA VAL A 57 4.50 17.65 5.67
C VAL A 57 5.36 17.40 6.92
N ALA A 58 5.95 16.22 7.07
CA ALA A 58 6.82 15.91 8.21
C ALA A 58 8.09 16.78 8.23
N ALA A 59 8.70 17.04 7.08
CA ALA A 59 9.81 17.98 6.95
C ALA A 59 9.36 19.42 7.26
N GLY A 60 8.19 19.81 6.77
CA GLY A 60 7.53 21.07 7.12
C GLY A 60 7.39 21.21 8.63
N MET A 61 6.77 20.25 9.30
CA MET A 61 6.58 20.21 10.75
C MET A 61 7.87 20.44 11.54
N ILE A 62 9.01 19.89 11.09
CA ILE A 62 10.32 20.09 11.72
C ILE A 62 10.89 21.49 11.46
N SER A 63 10.67 22.05 10.26
CA SER A 63 11.20 23.36 9.84
C SER A 63 10.24 24.53 10.08
N SER A 64 9.09 24.27 10.70
CA SER A 64 7.95 25.17 10.76
C SER A 64 8.02 26.19 11.90
N ILE A 65 7.32 27.30 11.74
CA ILE A 65 7.12 28.31 12.79
C ILE A 65 6.33 27.70 13.97
N GLU A 66 5.55 26.66 13.70
CA GLU A 66 4.77 25.90 14.66
C GLU A 66 5.67 25.19 15.68
N LEU A 67 6.84 24.71 15.28
CA LEU A 67 7.84 24.18 16.21
C LEU A 67 8.43 25.28 17.08
N GLU A 68 8.68 26.46 16.51
CA GLU A 68 9.14 27.64 17.25
C GLU A 68 8.10 28.07 18.31
N ALA A 69 6.81 28.06 17.96
CA ALA A 69 5.70 28.38 18.87
C ALA A 69 5.50 27.36 20.00
N MET A 70 5.97 26.12 19.81
CA MET A 70 5.95 25.07 20.84
C MET A 70 7.18 25.08 21.74
N ARG A 71 8.23 25.82 21.37
CA ARG A 71 9.45 25.88 22.16
C ARG A 71 9.15 26.60 23.48
N PRO A 72 9.40 25.95 24.63
CA PRO A 72 9.11 26.56 25.93
C PRO A 72 10.10 27.69 26.20
N GLU A 73 9.59 28.84 26.67
CA GLU A 73 10.41 29.94 27.18
C GLU A 73 10.79 29.67 28.65
N GLU A 74 11.99 30.08 29.08
CA GLU A 74 12.52 29.76 30.42
C GLU A 74 11.64 30.26 31.59
N ASP A 75 10.81 31.28 31.36
CA ASP A 75 9.92 31.88 32.36
C ASP A 75 8.48 31.34 32.35
N ASP A 76 8.20 30.30 31.54
CA ASP A 76 6.84 29.78 31.36
C ASP A 76 6.42 28.84 32.52
N PRO A 77 5.32 29.10 33.26
CA PRO A 77 4.84 28.20 34.31
C PRO A 77 4.47 26.79 33.80
N GLU A 78 4.29 26.61 32.49
CA GLU A 78 4.02 25.32 31.84
C GLU A 78 5.26 24.68 31.19
N PHE A 79 6.47 25.18 31.50
CA PHE A 79 7.74 24.76 30.89
C PHE A 79 7.92 23.23 30.78
N CYS A 80 7.73 22.51 31.89
CA CYS A 80 7.89 21.05 31.92
C CYS A 80 6.87 20.33 31.00
N PHE A 81 5.63 20.80 30.97
CA PHE A 81 4.57 20.20 30.15
C PHE A 81 4.84 20.43 28.66
N ARG A 82 5.15 21.68 28.27
CA ARG A 82 5.50 22.04 26.88
C ARG A 82 6.78 21.36 26.39
N THR A 83 7.80 21.21 27.24
CA THR A 83 9.05 20.50 26.89
C THR A 83 8.77 19.05 26.50
N VAL A 84 7.96 18.35 27.29
CA VAL A 84 7.61 16.94 27.03
C VAL A 84 6.81 16.82 25.74
N LEU A 85 5.84 17.69 25.51
CA LEU A 85 5.08 17.73 24.26
C LEU A 85 5.99 18.00 23.05
N CYS A 86 6.86 19.01 23.12
CA CYS A 86 7.80 19.32 22.04
C CYS A 86 8.72 18.13 21.70
N PHE A 87 9.20 17.39 22.70
CA PHE A 87 9.99 16.18 22.48
C PHE A 87 9.21 15.09 21.72
N PHE A 88 7.96 14.81 22.13
CA PHE A 88 7.11 13.83 21.44
C PHE A 88 6.76 14.28 20.02
N TYR A 89 6.54 15.58 19.81
CA TYR A 89 6.29 16.15 18.48
C TYR A 89 7.46 15.88 17.53
N ILE A 90 8.69 16.21 17.95
CA ILE A 90 9.89 16.02 17.13
C ILE A 90 10.11 14.54 16.83
N LEU A 91 9.99 13.67 17.83
CA LEU A 91 10.14 12.22 17.63
C LEU A 91 9.11 11.67 16.63
N ALA A 92 7.85 12.07 16.75
CA ALA A 92 6.78 11.65 15.86
C ALA A 92 7.00 12.15 14.43
N ALA A 93 7.38 13.43 14.26
CA ALA A 93 7.68 14.01 12.96
C ALA A 93 8.89 13.34 12.28
N VAL A 94 9.98 13.10 13.01
CA VAL A 94 11.18 12.42 12.49
C VAL A 94 10.87 10.96 12.11
N THR A 95 10.09 10.26 12.94
CA THR A 95 9.68 8.88 12.64
C THR A 95 8.82 8.82 11.39
N SER A 96 7.85 9.72 11.26
CA SER A 96 7.01 9.84 10.06
C SER A 96 7.83 10.15 8.81
N LEU A 97 8.81 11.06 8.92
CA LEU A 97 9.72 11.40 7.83
C LEU A 97 10.58 10.20 7.42
N GLY A 98 11.18 9.51 8.39
CA GLY A 98 12.01 8.33 8.13
C GLY A 98 11.23 7.18 7.50
N ALA A 99 10.03 6.88 8.00
CA ALA A 99 9.14 5.86 7.44
C ALA A 99 8.70 6.23 6.01
N SER A 100 8.38 7.50 5.77
CA SER A 100 8.00 7.98 4.43
C SER A 100 9.15 7.86 3.43
N ILE A 101 10.37 8.27 3.81
CA ILE A 101 11.57 8.13 2.95
C ILE A 101 11.86 6.66 2.64
N TRP A 102 11.70 5.78 3.62
CA TRP A 102 11.86 4.35 3.41
C TRP A 102 10.86 3.82 2.37
N VAL A 103 9.58 4.21 2.48
CA VAL A 103 8.54 3.84 1.50
C VAL A 103 8.89 4.36 0.12
N LEU A 104 9.34 5.61 -0.01
CA LEU A 104 9.76 6.19 -1.30
C LEU A 104 10.89 5.37 -1.95
N TYR A 105 11.92 5.05 -1.17
CA TYR A 105 13.07 4.31 -1.66
C TYR A 105 12.70 2.89 -2.10
N THR A 106 12.00 2.16 -1.24
CA THR A 106 11.62 0.77 -1.51
C THR A 106 10.60 0.67 -2.64
N SER A 107 9.61 1.55 -2.70
CA SER A 107 8.61 1.56 -3.77
C SER A 107 9.23 1.86 -5.14
N ASN A 108 10.13 2.85 -5.23
CA ASN A 108 10.85 3.13 -6.48
C ASN A 108 11.69 1.93 -6.95
N ASN A 109 12.37 1.26 -6.03
CA ASN A 109 13.16 0.08 -6.38
C ASN A 109 12.27 -1.09 -6.86
N LEU A 110 11.12 -1.29 -6.22
CA LEU A 110 10.14 -2.31 -6.62
C LEU A 110 9.52 -2.00 -7.99
N ILE A 111 9.15 -0.74 -8.25
CA ILE A 111 8.63 -0.31 -9.56
C ILE A 111 9.65 -0.60 -10.65
N ASN A 112 10.92 -0.22 -10.44
CA ASN A 112 11.97 -0.46 -11.42
C ASN A 112 12.19 -1.97 -11.66
N SER A 113 12.22 -2.77 -10.59
CA SER A 113 12.33 -4.23 -10.68
C SER A 113 11.15 -4.84 -11.42
N ALA A 114 9.94 -4.32 -11.19
CA ALA A 114 8.73 -4.80 -11.83
C ALA A 114 8.71 -4.48 -13.34
N LEU A 115 9.13 -3.28 -13.73
CA LEU A 115 9.25 -2.89 -15.14
C LEU A 115 10.28 -3.76 -15.87
N VAL A 116 11.43 -4.03 -15.24
CA VAL A 116 12.45 -4.94 -15.79
C VAL A 116 11.88 -6.34 -15.99
N ALA A 117 11.16 -6.89 -14.99
CA ALA A 117 10.53 -8.20 -15.11
C ALA A 117 9.44 -8.25 -16.21
N GLN A 118 8.67 -7.18 -16.40
CA GLN A 118 7.69 -7.10 -17.50
C GLN A 118 8.33 -7.05 -18.90
N LEU A 119 9.49 -6.39 -19.01
CA LEU A 119 10.22 -6.21 -20.27
C LEU A 119 10.99 -7.47 -20.68
N TYR A 120 11.60 -8.16 -19.72
CA TYR A 120 12.50 -9.30 -19.99
C TYR A 120 11.91 -10.67 -19.64
N GLY A 121 10.75 -10.71 -18.97
CA GLY A 121 10.05 -11.96 -18.67
C GLY A 121 9.61 -12.68 -19.94
N SER A 122 10.22 -13.84 -20.20
CA SER A 122 9.93 -14.66 -21.40
C SER A 122 9.00 -15.83 -21.12
N THR A 123 8.86 -16.23 -19.85
CA THR A 123 8.00 -17.34 -19.42
C THR A 123 7.02 -16.91 -18.33
N LEU A 124 5.87 -17.59 -18.27
CA LEU A 124 4.85 -17.37 -17.24
C LEU A 124 5.41 -17.61 -15.82
N ALA A 125 6.28 -18.62 -15.66
CA ALA A 125 6.89 -18.96 -14.38
C ALA A 125 7.81 -17.85 -13.85
N ASP A 126 8.55 -17.18 -14.74
CA ASP A 126 9.41 -16.06 -14.35
C ASP A 126 8.57 -14.85 -13.89
N MET A 127 7.44 -14.60 -14.55
CA MET A 127 6.51 -13.54 -14.16
C MET A 127 5.84 -13.82 -12.81
N GLN A 128 5.40 -15.07 -12.58
CA GLN A 128 4.80 -15.49 -11.30
C GLN A 128 5.79 -15.40 -10.13
N ASN A 129 7.05 -15.79 -10.36
CA ASN A 129 8.09 -15.66 -9.33
C ASN A 129 8.35 -14.18 -9.00
N ALA A 130 8.47 -13.32 -10.01
CA ALA A 130 8.63 -11.88 -9.79
C ALA A 130 7.42 -11.27 -9.07
N GLU A 131 6.20 -11.71 -9.42
CA GLU A 131 4.96 -11.29 -8.78
C GLU A 131 4.93 -11.65 -7.29
N SER A 132 5.33 -12.88 -6.92
CA SER A 132 5.35 -13.33 -5.52
C SER A 132 6.29 -12.50 -4.64
N VAL A 133 7.46 -12.12 -5.18
CA VAL A 133 8.41 -11.24 -4.49
C VAL A 133 7.86 -9.83 -4.37
N LEU A 134 7.21 -9.33 -5.43
CA LEU A 134 6.57 -8.03 -5.43
C LEU A 134 5.48 -7.96 -4.34
N GLU A 135 4.64 -8.98 -4.22
CA GLU A 135 3.55 -9.05 -3.25
C GLU A 135 4.04 -8.94 -1.81
N LEU A 136 5.05 -9.73 -1.47
CA LEU A 136 5.60 -9.80 -0.13
C LEU A 136 6.19 -8.45 0.27
N ARG A 137 6.86 -7.77 -0.67
CA ARG A 137 7.43 -6.45 -0.44
C ARG A 137 6.39 -5.32 -0.43
N MET A 138 5.33 -5.43 -1.22
CA MET A 138 4.20 -4.48 -1.17
C MET A 138 3.53 -4.47 0.21
N LEU A 139 3.41 -5.63 0.88
CA LEU A 139 2.90 -5.70 2.25
C LEU A 139 3.82 -4.96 3.24
N ASP A 140 5.13 -5.09 3.10
CA ASP A 140 6.09 -4.35 3.94
C ASP A 140 5.99 -2.84 3.69
N VAL A 141 5.87 -2.43 2.42
CA VAL A 141 5.62 -1.03 2.02
C VAL A 141 4.35 -0.49 2.65
N ARG A 142 3.24 -1.23 2.58
CA ARG A 142 1.97 -0.82 3.18
C ARG A 142 2.07 -0.67 4.71
N LYS A 143 2.77 -1.58 5.39
CA LYS A 143 2.98 -1.49 6.85
C LYS A 143 3.75 -0.23 7.22
N MET A 144 4.82 0.10 6.50
CA MET A 144 5.61 1.30 6.76
C MET A 144 4.85 2.59 6.41
N TYR A 145 4.03 2.57 5.37
CA TYR A 145 3.13 3.68 5.06
C TYR A 145 2.10 3.91 6.18
N ILE A 146 1.48 2.84 6.71
CA ILE A 146 0.58 2.92 7.86
C ILE A 146 1.32 3.43 9.09
N LEU A 147 2.57 2.99 9.32
CA LEU A 147 3.39 3.50 10.41
C LEU A 147 3.61 5.01 10.28
N ALA A 148 3.95 5.51 9.08
CA ALA A 148 4.09 6.94 8.83
C ALA A 148 2.80 7.69 9.20
N LEU A 149 1.65 7.24 8.68
CA LEU A 149 0.32 7.80 9.03
C LEU A 149 0.04 7.82 10.53
N VAL A 150 0.23 6.68 11.19
CA VAL A 150 -0.08 6.53 12.63
C VAL A 150 0.85 7.38 13.48
N THR A 151 2.11 7.58 13.08
CA THR A 151 3.04 8.47 13.79
C THR A 151 2.78 9.94 13.54
N MET A 152 2.19 10.30 12.40
CA MET A 152 1.85 11.69 12.08
C MET A 152 0.67 12.22 12.90
N LEU A 153 -0.33 11.37 13.21
CA LEU A 153 -1.52 11.76 13.98
C LEU A 153 -1.18 12.28 15.41
N PRO A 154 -0.36 11.60 16.23
CA PRO A 154 0.13 12.11 17.49
C PRO A 154 0.88 13.42 17.36
N ALA A 155 1.68 13.61 16.30
CA ALA A 155 2.43 14.84 16.09
C ALA A 155 1.47 16.04 15.96
N LEU A 156 0.41 15.89 15.15
CA LEU A 156 -0.63 16.91 15.02
C LEU A 156 -1.39 17.14 16.34
N LEU A 157 -1.74 16.07 17.05
CA LEU A 157 -2.45 16.17 18.32
C LEU A 157 -1.61 16.89 19.39
N VAL A 158 -0.33 16.55 19.50
CA VAL A 158 0.62 17.18 20.43
C VAL A 158 0.80 18.66 20.12
N MET A 159 0.85 19.03 18.84
CA MET A 159 0.89 20.43 18.42
C MET A 159 -0.34 21.21 18.87
N VAL A 160 -1.54 20.65 18.65
CA VAL A 160 -2.78 21.28 19.12
C VAL A 160 -2.79 21.41 20.65
N LEU A 161 -2.32 20.38 21.36
CA LEU A 161 -2.24 20.37 22.81
C LEU A 161 -1.25 21.41 23.37
N ALA A 162 -0.16 21.68 22.66
CA ALA A 162 0.82 22.68 23.07
C ALA A 162 0.30 24.12 22.89
N LEU A 163 -0.63 24.34 21.95
CA LEU A 163 -1.19 25.66 21.65
C LEU A 163 -2.37 26.05 22.57
N ILE A 164 -3.00 25.08 23.23
CA ILE A 164 -4.14 25.32 24.12
C ILE A 164 -3.74 25.26 25.59
N PRO A 165 -4.45 25.96 26.49
CA PRO A 165 -4.23 25.83 27.93
C PRO A 165 -4.45 24.38 28.39
N TRP A 166 -3.64 23.92 29.35
CA TRP A 166 -3.65 22.52 29.81
C TRP A 166 -5.04 22.03 30.28
N TYR A 167 -5.90 22.91 30.80
CA TYR A 167 -7.25 22.54 31.27
C TYR A 167 -8.27 22.29 30.14
N ILE A 168 -7.97 22.69 28.90
CA ILE A 168 -8.79 22.41 27.69
C ILE A 168 -8.25 21.19 26.92
N SER A 169 -7.11 20.65 27.33
CA SER A 169 -6.48 19.47 26.69
C SER A 169 -7.41 18.26 26.66
N LEU A 170 -8.10 17.97 27.78
CA LEU A 170 -8.92 16.78 27.94
C LEU A 170 -10.14 16.79 26.99
N PRO A 171 -10.94 17.89 26.89
CA PRO A 171 -11.96 18.03 25.86
C PRO A 171 -11.42 17.92 24.43
N ALA A 172 -10.26 18.51 24.12
CA ALA A 172 -9.67 18.47 22.78
C ALA A 172 -9.30 17.03 22.36
N VAL A 173 -8.68 16.27 23.27
CA VAL A 173 -8.36 14.85 23.06
C VAL A 173 -9.63 14.01 22.86
N LEU A 174 -10.70 14.29 23.61
CA LEU A 174 -11.98 13.60 23.46
C LEU A 174 -12.62 13.85 22.08
N VAL A 175 -12.57 15.09 21.59
CA VAL A 175 -13.09 15.42 20.25
C VAL A 175 -12.28 14.71 19.17
N VAL A 176 -10.94 14.75 19.24
CA VAL A 176 -10.10 14.04 18.27
C VAL A 176 -10.31 12.53 18.35
N GLY A 177 -10.42 11.97 19.55
CA GLY A 177 -10.71 10.55 19.78
C GLY A 177 -12.07 10.14 19.20
N TRP A 178 -13.10 10.99 19.32
CA TRP A 178 -14.41 10.75 18.71
C TRP A 178 -14.32 10.69 17.18
N PHE A 179 -13.62 11.62 16.54
CA PHE A 179 -13.42 11.60 15.09
C PHE A 179 -12.62 10.36 14.65
N LEU A 180 -11.57 9.97 15.39
CA LEU A 180 -10.83 8.74 15.11
C LEU A 180 -11.73 7.50 15.23
N ALA A 181 -12.53 7.41 16.28
CA ALA A 181 -13.45 6.28 16.48
C ALA A 181 -14.49 6.21 15.35
N HIS A 182 -15.00 7.36 14.90
CA HIS A 182 -15.92 7.44 13.78
C HIS A 182 -15.27 7.02 12.46
N ALA A 183 -14.03 7.46 12.21
CA ALA A 183 -13.27 7.07 11.03
C ALA A 183 -13.02 5.55 11.00
N ILE A 184 -12.60 4.97 12.12
CA ILE A 184 -12.40 3.52 12.25
C ILE A 184 -13.71 2.76 11.99
N HIS A 185 -14.82 3.23 12.55
CA HIS A 185 -16.12 2.59 12.32
C HIS A 185 -16.57 2.67 10.86
N ALA A 186 -16.33 3.81 10.20
CA ALA A 186 -16.62 3.99 8.77
C ALA A 186 -15.76 3.06 7.91
N ASP A 187 -14.48 2.88 8.24
CA ASP A 187 -13.60 1.95 7.54
C ASP A 187 -14.09 0.50 7.66
N PHE A 188 -14.52 0.08 8.85
CA PHE A 188 -15.10 -1.26 9.05
C PHE A 188 -16.38 -1.46 8.25
N ALA A 189 -17.28 -0.47 8.22
CA ALA A 189 -18.50 -0.53 7.42
C ALA A 189 -18.17 -0.64 5.92
N THR A 190 -17.19 0.13 5.45
CA THR A 190 -16.76 0.13 4.05
C THR A 190 -16.13 -1.21 3.66
N ALA A 191 -15.26 -1.77 4.52
CA ALA A 191 -14.66 -3.09 4.32
C ALA A 191 -15.72 -4.19 4.22
N TRP A 192 -16.72 -4.18 5.12
CA TRP A 192 -17.85 -5.10 5.10
C TRP A 192 -18.66 -5.03 3.80
N HIS A 193 -18.86 -3.83 3.25
CA HIS A 193 -19.56 -3.65 1.99
C HIS A 193 -18.75 -4.10 0.78
N LEU A 194 -17.43 -3.92 0.80
CA LEU A 194 -16.53 -4.31 -0.28
C LEU A 194 -16.28 -5.84 -0.32
N GLU A 195 -16.31 -6.50 0.84
CA GLU A 195 -16.16 -7.96 0.95
C GLU A 195 -17.27 -8.73 0.20
N ARG A 196 -18.43 -8.10 -0.04
CA ARG A 196 -19.49 -8.66 -0.89
C ARG A 196 -19.12 -8.77 -2.36
N TYR A 197 -18.12 -8.01 -2.81
CA TYR A 197 -17.66 -7.98 -4.20
C TYR A 197 -16.38 -8.80 -4.41
N SER A 198 -15.75 -9.31 -3.35
CA SER A 198 -14.53 -10.13 -3.43
C SER A 198 -14.78 -11.64 -3.55
N ILE A 199 -16.03 -12.08 -3.71
CA ILE A 199 -16.37 -13.50 -3.90
C ILE A 199 -16.21 -13.84 -5.40
N PRO A 200 -15.28 -14.73 -5.80
CA PRO A 200 -15.27 -15.25 -7.16
C PRO A 200 -16.56 -16.07 -7.41
N PRO A 201 -17.11 -16.08 -8.63
CA PRO A 201 -18.40 -16.69 -8.96
C PRO A 201 -18.41 -18.24 -8.94
N ASP A 202 -17.61 -18.90 -8.09
CA ASP A 202 -17.49 -20.37 -8.05
C ASP A 202 -17.52 -20.99 -6.64
N SER A 203 -18.02 -20.30 -5.61
CA SER A 203 -18.20 -20.93 -4.28
C SER A 203 -19.54 -21.64 -4.08
N GLU A 204 -20.46 -21.62 -5.05
CA GLU A 204 -21.78 -22.27 -4.93
C GLU A 204 -21.80 -23.74 -5.40
N ARG A 205 -20.67 -24.45 -5.37
CA ARG A 205 -20.60 -25.87 -5.75
C ARG A 205 -19.93 -26.81 -4.77
N VAL A 206 -19.90 -26.51 -3.47
CA VAL A 206 -19.59 -27.55 -2.46
C VAL A 206 -20.35 -27.27 -1.17
N THR A 207 -21.63 -27.68 -1.11
CA THR A 207 -22.26 -28.26 0.10
C THR A 207 -23.73 -28.52 -0.20
N LEU A 208 -24.05 -29.71 -0.71
CA LEU A 208 -25.34 -30.39 -0.51
C LEU A 208 -25.20 -31.85 -0.96
N LYS A 209 -24.28 -32.57 -0.32
CA LYS A 209 -24.33 -34.03 -0.15
C LYS A 209 -23.63 -34.38 1.16
N CYS A 210 -24.42 -34.40 2.22
CA CYS A 210 -24.44 -35.43 3.26
C CYS A 210 -25.75 -35.22 4.02
#